data_AF-A0A8J4BEP7-F1
#
_entry.id   AF-A0A8J4BEP7-F1
#
_cell.length_a   1.000
_cell.length_b   1.000
_cell.length_c   1.000
_cell.angle_alpha   90.00
_cell.angle_beta   90.00
_cell.angle_gamma   90.00
#
_symmetry.space_group_name_H-M   'P 1'
#
loop_
_entity.id
_entity.type
_entity.pdbx_description
1 polymer ?
#
loop_
_entity_poly.entity_id
_entity_poly.type
_entity_poly.pdbx_seq_one_letter_code
_entity_poly.pdbx_strand_id
1 'polypeptide(L)'
;VPLRLEERSAVAEGLSRLASGLPAEAAADAGCGLIAPCVSRAQSVAAAAAAAGGPLSPATLAALAAELGLMTAVVRFLEPPPGPHRMPPSCSSSSPSLQPGAAAAAEGHPALRALQVAWPVLSAVAGEPQCQRDPGVVEALAELYKRSLMSTKLAGRPLLPPLIGAMLGVLRVRPHAAVLDCLAAVVELFGEVAHNGETRSAQIAALDGCIQMMGALMANLSAQQQASSGAPTASAASPFPSDCSAGELAAAFFSLADRYLVFARDLLLTGQGAAALPTLVEWVCGVIVSMREREPVAAALSFLSHLLSAAARLAAEETSGGVGGGGGGGGATAAETRAGLDALFGRCGPRLVHSLLVCGTDTCPPQLMRPLAGCLMGLITLADAGAVAVAASPGVVSEPPPVSLGDSELRRGLLGWLRGSWQLPPLAELIQGGRLGTGGEHALLFTALMLRGHYPQLDIARAFPTAPGAVAPTTTAENLKPLPRGRLDALVTDFFRLARGEADADVMLAYEL
;
A
#
# COMPACT_ATOMS: atom_id res chain seq x y z
N VAL A 1 43.48 -18.83 -5.31
CA VAL A 1 42.24 -18.56 -6.08
C VAL A 1 41.41 -17.61 -5.25
N PRO A 2 41.03 -16.41 -5.75
CA PRO A 2 40.14 -15.52 -5.02
C PRO A 2 38.76 -16.16 -4.87
N LEU A 3 38.18 -16.08 -3.67
CA LEU A 3 36.83 -16.58 -3.40
C LEU A 3 35.80 -15.78 -4.20
N ARG A 4 34.76 -16.46 -4.70
CA ARG A 4 33.61 -15.83 -5.35
C ARG A 4 32.79 -15.04 -4.33
N LEU A 5 31.97 -14.10 -4.81
CA LEU A 5 31.14 -13.26 -3.92
C LEU A 5 30.20 -14.10 -3.05
N GLU A 6 29.57 -15.12 -3.62
CA GLU A 6 28.69 -16.06 -2.89
C GLU A 6 29.43 -16.78 -1.76
N GLU A 7 30.65 -17.26 -2.03
CA GLU A 7 31.50 -17.93 -1.02
C GLU A 7 31.91 -16.96 0.09
N ARG A 8 32.30 -15.72 -0.28
CA ARG A 8 32.62 -14.66 0.69
C ARG A 8 31.42 -14.33 1.58
N SER A 9 30.22 -14.26 1.00
CA SER A 9 28.97 -14.01 1.72
C SER A 9 28.64 -15.14 2.69
N ALA A 10 28.77 -16.40 2.25
CA ALA A 10 28.56 -17.57 3.10
C ALA A 10 29.54 -17.62 4.29
N VAL A 11 30.81 -17.26 4.06
CA VAL A 11 31.81 -17.14 5.14
C VAL A 11 31.43 -16.03 6.11
N ALA A 12 31.05 -14.84 5.61
CA ALA A 12 30.63 -13.72 6.46
C ALA A 12 29.39 -14.09 7.30
N GLU A 13 28.40 -14.75 6.71
CA GLU A 13 27.23 -15.28 7.41
C GLU A 13 27.62 -16.28 8.51
N GLY A 14 28.45 -17.27 8.19
CA GLY A 14 28.90 -18.28 9.15
C GLY A 14 29.62 -17.66 10.35
N LEU A 15 30.52 -16.69 10.08
CA LEU A 15 31.24 -15.97 11.14
C LEU A 15 30.29 -15.09 11.97
N SER A 16 29.33 -14.41 11.36
CA SER A 16 28.34 -13.61 12.09
C SER A 16 27.44 -14.47 12.99
N ARG A 17 27.05 -15.67 12.53
CA ARG A 17 26.27 -16.62 13.35
C ARG A 17 27.07 -17.14 14.54
N LEU A 18 28.38 -17.32 14.39
CA LEU A 18 29.27 -17.66 15.51
C LEU A 18 29.40 -16.48 16.48
N ALA A 19 29.56 -15.27 15.94
CA ALA A 19 29.66 -14.04 16.73
C ALA A 19 28.38 -13.77 17.55
N SER A 20 27.19 -14.03 16.99
CA SER A 20 25.93 -13.84 17.71
C SER A 20 25.73 -14.81 18.89
N GLY A 21 26.50 -15.90 18.95
CA GLY A 21 26.54 -16.81 20.09
C GLY A 21 27.42 -16.34 21.26
N LEU A 22 28.19 -15.25 21.09
CA LEU A 22 29.05 -14.69 22.12
C LEU A 22 28.25 -13.80 23.11
N PRO A 23 28.82 -13.48 24.29
CA PRO A 23 28.29 -12.42 25.15
C PRO A 23 28.14 -11.10 24.38
N ALA A 24 27.15 -10.27 24.72
CA ALA A 24 26.73 -9.12 23.90
C ALA A 24 27.87 -8.17 23.51
N GLU A 25 28.76 -7.84 24.45
CA GLU A 25 29.94 -7.00 24.17
C GLU A 25 30.92 -7.66 23.20
N ALA A 26 31.27 -8.93 23.44
CA ALA A 26 32.16 -9.68 22.56
C ALA A 26 31.55 -9.92 21.17
N ALA A 27 30.23 -10.11 21.09
CA ALA A 27 29.49 -10.20 19.84
C ALA A 27 29.53 -8.87 19.07
N ALA A 28 29.43 -7.74 19.78
CA ALA A 28 29.54 -6.41 19.18
C ALA A 28 30.95 -6.16 18.63
N ASP A 29 31.98 -6.45 19.42
CA ASP A 29 33.38 -6.31 19.00
C ASP A 29 33.72 -7.20 17.80
N ALA A 30 33.26 -8.47 17.83
CA ALA A 30 33.38 -9.39 16.72
C ALA A 30 32.66 -8.86 15.47
N GLY A 31 31.43 -8.35 15.63
CA GLY A 31 30.67 -7.73 14.53
C GLY A 31 31.40 -6.54 13.91
N CYS A 32 31.97 -5.65 14.74
CA CYS A 32 32.82 -4.54 14.29
C CYS A 32 34.07 -5.02 13.54
N GLY A 33 34.73 -6.06 14.05
CA GLY A 33 35.89 -6.67 13.39
C GLY A 33 35.56 -7.30 12.04
N LEU A 34 34.39 -7.95 11.93
CA LEU A 34 33.92 -8.58 10.68
C LEU A 34 33.55 -7.55 9.61
N ILE A 35 32.94 -6.42 10.00
CA ILE A 35 32.50 -5.40 9.04
C ILE A 35 33.65 -4.48 8.59
N ALA A 36 34.66 -4.26 9.44
CA ALA A 36 35.74 -3.29 9.20
C ALA A 36 36.47 -3.44 7.85
N PRO A 37 36.83 -4.65 7.36
CA PRO A 37 37.47 -4.79 6.06
C PRO A 37 36.57 -4.34 4.90
N CYS A 38 35.27 -4.60 4.99
CA CYS A 38 34.29 -4.16 3.99
C CYS A 38 34.15 -2.63 4.02
N VAL A 39 34.14 -2.04 5.23
CA VAL A 39 34.05 -0.58 5.42
C VAL A 39 35.28 0.10 4.82
N SER A 40 36.48 -0.40 5.08
CA SER A 40 37.72 0.14 4.52
C SER A 40 37.73 0.13 2.98
N ARG A 41 37.29 -0.98 2.37
CA ARG A 41 37.20 -1.08 0.91
C ARG A 41 36.16 -0.14 0.33
N ALA A 42 34.95 -0.10 0.89
CA ALA A 42 33.90 0.83 0.47
C ALA A 42 34.33 2.30 0.63
N GLN A 43 35.03 2.64 1.71
CA GLN A 43 35.58 3.97 1.94
C GLN A 43 36.62 4.35 0.88
N SER A 44 37.49 3.41 0.48
CA SER A 44 38.48 3.66 -0.59
C SER A 44 37.82 3.97 -1.93
N VAL A 45 36.70 3.31 -2.25
CA VAL A 45 35.91 3.58 -3.45
C VAL A 45 35.22 4.94 -3.36
N ALA A 46 34.58 5.25 -2.24
CA ALA A 46 33.92 6.54 -2.03
C ALA A 46 34.93 7.71 -2.08
N ALA A 47 36.12 7.55 -1.48
CA ALA A 47 37.19 8.54 -1.55
C ALA A 47 37.73 8.71 -2.97
N ALA A 48 37.88 7.61 -3.73
CA ALA A 48 38.28 7.68 -5.14
C ALA A 48 37.25 8.41 -6.00
N ALA A 49 35.95 8.21 -5.73
CA ALA A 49 34.86 8.92 -6.41
C ALA A 49 34.97 10.44 -6.20
N ALA A 50 35.17 10.85 -4.94
CA ALA A 50 35.32 12.25 -4.58
C ALA A 50 36.58 12.90 -5.16
N ALA A 51 37.69 12.15 -5.24
CA ALA A 51 38.98 12.66 -5.71
C ALA A 51 39.13 12.71 -7.23
N ALA A 52 38.55 11.75 -7.96
CA ALA A 52 38.80 11.59 -9.40
C ALA A 52 38.17 12.70 -10.27
N GLY A 53 37.13 13.39 -9.77
CA GLY A 53 36.38 14.39 -10.54
C GLY A 53 35.71 13.87 -11.82
N GLY A 54 35.85 12.57 -12.13
CA GLY A 54 35.32 11.88 -13.29
C GLY A 54 34.42 10.70 -12.91
N PRO A 55 33.75 10.06 -13.89
CA PRO A 55 32.86 8.95 -13.63
C PRO A 55 33.63 7.72 -13.14
N LEU A 56 33.13 7.10 -12.08
CA LEU A 56 33.56 5.78 -11.62
C LEU A 56 33.29 4.74 -12.70
N SER A 57 34.18 3.75 -12.79
CA SER A 57 33.97 2.64 -13.70
C SER A 57 32.81 1.75 -13.20
N PRO A 58 32.02 1.13 -14.10
CA PRO A 58 30.97 0.18 -13.71
C PRO A 58 31.50 -0.98 -12.84
N ALA A 59 32.73 -1.43 -13.09
CA ALA A 59 33.38 -2.47 -12.29
C ALA A 59 33.65 -2.00 -10.85
N THR A 60 34.00 -0.73 -10.66
CA THR A 60 34.21 -0.12 -9.33
C THR A 60 32.89 -0.03 -8.56
N LEU A 61 31.79 0.36 -9.24
CA LEU A 61 30.46 0.42 -8.65
C LEU A 61 29.93 -0.97 -8.29
N ALA A 62 30.12 -1.96 -9.16
CA ALA A 62 29.78 -3.36 -8.87
C ALA A 62 30.58 -3.91 -7.67
N ALA A 63 31.87 -3.55 -7.55
CA ALA A 63 32.67 -3.91 -6.39
C ALA A 63 32.15 -3.25 -5.10
N LEU A 64 31.74 -1.98 -5.15
CA LEU A 64 31.13 -1.29 -4.01
C LEU A 64 29.81 -1.97 -3.59
N ALA A 65 28.94 -2.28 -4.54
CA ALA A 65 27.70 -3.01 -4.27
C ALA A 65 27.96 -4.38 -3.61
N ALA A 66 28.98 -5.11 -4.08
CA ALA A 66 29.41 -6.36 -3.48
C ALA A 66 29.89 -6.20 -2.03
N GLU A 67 30.63 -5.14 -1.71
CA GLU A 67 31.06 -4.85 -0.34
C GLU A 67 29.89 -4.48 0.57
N LEU A 68 28.90 -3.71 0.09
CA LEU A 68 27.65 -3.45 0.81
C LEU A 68 26.84 -4.74 1.04
N GLY A 69 26.83 -5.65 0.07
CA GLY A 69 26.23 -6.98 0.21
C GLY A 69 26.88 -7.81 1.32
N LEU A 70 28.20 -7.76 1.45
CA LEU A 70 28.93 -8.42 2.55
C LEU A 70 28.62 -7.78 3.90
N MET A 71 28.54 -6.46 3.99
CA MET A 71 28.07 -5.78 5.21
C MET A 71 26.67 -6.25 5.61
N THR A 72 25.80 -6.44 4.62
CA THR A 72 24.42 -6.90 4.83
C THR A 72 24.39 -8.31 5.41
N ALA A 73 25.21 -9.22 4.86
CA ALA A 73 25.38 -10.56 5.41
C ALA A 73 25.87 -10.51 6.86
N VAL A 74 26.82 -9.63 7.17
CA VAL A 74 27.32 -9.49 8.54
C VAL A 74 26.21 -9.05 9.50
N VAL A 75 25.54 -7.93 9.20
CA VAL A 75 24.54 -7.29 10.08
C VAL A 75 23.29 -8.16 10.27
N ARG A 76 22.85 -8.86 9.22
CA ARG A 76 21.65 -9.72 9.25
C ARG A 76 21.75 -10.84 10.28
N PHE A 77 22.94 -11.40 10.48
CA PHE A 77 23.13 -12.59 11.31
C PHE A 77 23.76 -12.31 12.68
N LEU A 78 23.99 -11.03 13.01
CA LEU A 78 24.39 -10.58 14.35
C LEU A 78 23.21 -10.47 15.34
N GLU A 79 22.01 -10.94 14.99
CA GLU A 79 20.89 -10.94 15.93
C GLU A 79 21.17 -11.91 17.10
N PRO A 80 21.14 -11.45 18.35
CA PRO A 80 21.39 -12.31 19.51
C PRO A 80 20.30 -13.38 19.60
N PRO A 81 20.65 -14.65 19.88
CA PRO A 81 19.67 -15.71 20.01
C PRO A 81 18.65 -15.36 21.11
N PRO A 82 17.37 -15.74 20.95
CA PRO A 82 16.37 -15.53 21.98
C PRO A 82 16.81 -16.26 23.26
N GLY A 83 17.25 -15.50 24.26
CA GLY A 83 17.89 -16.05 25.45
C GLY A 83 16.95 -17.03 26.19
N PRO A 84 17.46 -18.15 26.74
CA PRO A 84 16.67 -19.24 27.32
C PRO A 84 15.82 -18.86 28.55
N HIS A 85 15.96 -17.64 29.08
CA HIS A 85 15.21 -17.13 30.23
C HIS A 85 14.28 -15.95 29.93
N ARG A 86 14.18 -15.48 28.68
CA ARG A 86 13.06 -14.62 28.30
C ARG A 86 11.86 -15.52 28.00
N MET A 87 11.17 -15.95 29.06
CA MET A 87 9.75 -16.28 28.87
C MET A 87 9.12 -15.07 28.19
N PRO A 88 8.41 -15.24 27.06
CA PRO A 88 7.74 -14.14 26.42
C PRO A 88 6.86 -13.50 27.50
N PRO A 89 6.97 -12.19 27.77
CA PRO A 89 6.04 -11.54 28.67
C PRO A 89 4.67 -11.86 28.12
N SER A 90 3.87 -12.58 28.91
CA SER A 90 2.52 -12.99 28.58
C SER A 90 1.81 -11.82 27.90
N CYS A 91 1.18 -12.08 26.76
CA CYS A 91 0.63 -11.12 25.81
C CYS A 91 -0.55 -10.32 26.40
N SER A 92 -0.38 -9.64 27.53
CA SER A 92 -1.30 -8.62 28.01
C SER A 92 -1.13 -7.40 27.11
N SER A 93 -2.13 -7.19 26.25
CA SER A 93 -2.27 -6.11 25.26
C SER A 93 -2.40 -4.70 25.87
N SER A 94 -1.88 -4.48 27.07
CA SER A 94 -1.78 -3.16 27.68
C SER A 94 -0.53 -2.46 27.13
N SER A 95 -0.75 -1.27 26.58
CA SER A 95 0.21 -0.40 25.89
C SER A 95 1.65 -0.49 26.38
N PRO A 96 2.65 -0.41 25.48
CA PRO A 96 4.06 -0.41 25.82
C PRO A 96 4.41 0.87 26.60
N SER A 97 4.19 0.84 27.91
CA SER A 97 4.80 1.84 28.79
C SER A 97 6.31 1.65 28.68
N LEU A 98 6.99 2.72 28.24
CA LEU A 98 8.43 2.83 28.06
C LEU A 98 9.14 2.45 29.37
N GLN A 99 9.41 1.17 29.57
CA GLN A 99 10.22 0.74 30.70
C GLN A 99 11.66 1.26 30.46
N PRO A 100 12.26 1.97 31.42
CA PRO A 100 13.58 2.58 31.28
C PRO A 100 14.72 1.58 30.97
N GLY A 101 14.50 0.27 31.17
CA GLY A 101 15.45 -0.78 30.80
C GLY A 101 15.61 -1.02 29.29
N ALA A 102 14.68 -0.56 28.43
CA ALA A 102 14.79 -0.75 26.98
C ALA A 102 15.90 0.10 26.34
N ALA A 103 16.23 1.26 26.92
CA ALA A 103 17.28 2.14 26.43
C ALA A 103 18.68 1.55 26.67
N ALA A 104 18.93 0.98 27.84
CA ALA A 104 20.20 0.31 28.14
C ALA A 104 20.42 -0.95 27.27
N ALA A 105 19.35 -1.67 26.93
CA ALA A 105 19.41 -2.81 26.02
C ALA A 105 19.72 -2.40 24.56
N ALA A 106 19.39 -1.16 24.16
CA ALA A 106 19.70 -0.65 22.83
C ALA A 106 21.20 -0.34 22.65
N GLU A 107 21.87 0.16 23.69
CA GLU A 107 23.31 0.48 23.64
C GLU A 107 24.20 -0.77 23.47
N GLY A 108 23.71 -1.94 23.88
CA GLY A 108 24.42 -3.22 23.78
C GLY A 108 24.14 -4.04 22.52
N HIS A 109 23.36 -3.56 21.55
CA HIS A 109 22.98 -4.39 20.40
C HIS A 109 24.15 -4.57 19.42
N PRO A 110 24.65 -5.80 19.17
CA PRO A 110 25.88 -6.03 18.39
C PRO A 110 25.77 -5.53 16.94
N ALA A 111 24.63 -5.78 16.28
CA ALA A 111 24.39 -5.27 14.93
C ALA A 111 24.37 -3.73 14.87
N LEU A 112 23.86 -3.06 15.91
CA LEU A 112 23.81 -1.59 15.97
C LEU A 112 25.23 -1.02 16.10
N ARG A 113 26.10 -1.65 16.90
CA ARG A 113 27.51 -1.25 17.03
C ARG A 113 28.27 -1.41 15.73
N ALA A 114 28.11 -2.53 15.04
CA ALA A 114 28.70 -2.74 13.71
C ALA A 114 28.23 -1.67 12.71
N LEU A 115 26.95 -1.29 12.74
CA LEU A 115 26.39 -0.24 11.90
C LEU A 115 26.93 1.14 12.24
N GLN A 116 27.12 1.48 13.52
CA GLN A 116 27.74 2.74 13.93
C GLN A 116 29.14 2.90 13.34
N VAL A 117 29.92 1.81 13.28
CA VAL A 117 31.25 1.82 12.65
C VAL A 117 31.16 2.03 11.13
N ALA A 118 30.19 1.40 10.47
CA ALA A 118 29.99 1.56 9.03
C ALA A 118 29.34 2.89 8.63
N TRP A 119 28.64 3.56 9.55
CA TRP A 119 27.75 4.70 9.27
C TRP A 119 28.39 5.84 8.47
N PRO A 120 29.63 6.29 8.76
CA PRO A 120 30.25 7.36 7.98
C PRO A 120 30.41 7.01 6.50
N VAL A 121 30.77 5.76 6.19
CA VAL A 121 30.90 5.28 4.81
C VAL A 121 29.54 5.13 4.14
N LEU A 122 28.55 4.60 4.86
CA LEU A 122 27.17 4.50 4.34
C LEU A 122 26.58 5.87 4.02
N SER A 123 26.84 6.86 4.86
CA SER A 123 26.42 8.25 4.64
C SER A 123 27.13 8.87 3.43
N ALA A 124 28.44 8.61 3.27
CA ALA A 124 29.21 9.08 2.12
C ALA A 124 28.71 8.45 0.81
N VAL A 125 28.49 7.12 0.79
CA VAL A 125 27.95 6.41 -0.38
C VAL A 125 26.54 6.90 -0.70
N ALA A 126 25.68 7.08 0.31
CA ALA A 126 24.33 7.58 0.11
C ALA A 126 24.28 9.03 -0.40
N GLY A 127 25.30 9.84 -0.08
CA GLY A 127 25.41 11.24 -0.52
C GLY A 127 26.11 11.42 -1.88
N GLU A 128 26.82 10.40 -2.37
CA GLU A 128 27.61 10.49 -3.61
C GLU A 128 26.72 10.35 -4.85
N PRO A 129 26.61 11.37 -5.72
CA PRO A 129 25.68 11.35 -6.86
C PRO A 129 25.92 10.23 -7.86
N GLN A 130 27.16 9.75 -8.00
CA GLN A 130 27.45 8.61 -8.88
C GLN A 130 26.91 7.30 -8.32
N CYS A 131 27.01 7.11 -7.00
CA CYS A 131 26.45 5.94 -6.31
C CYS A 131 24.92 5.95 -6.34
N GLN A 132 24.29 7.12 -6.18
CA GLN A 132 22.83 7.28 -6.27
C GLN A 132 22.26 6.97 -7.67
N ARG A 133 23.09 7.08 -8.72
CA ARG A 133 22.68 6.78 -10.10
C ARG A 133 22.86 5.31 -10.46
N ASP A 134 23.68 4.56 -9.73
CA ASP A 134 23.92 3.15 -10.01
C ASP A 134 22.86 2.27 -9.32
N PRO A 135 22.04 1.50 -10.07
CA PRO A 135 20.97 0.70 -9.49
C PRO A 135 21.50 -0.39 -8.55
N GLY A 136 22.63 -1.03 -8.89
CA GLY A 136 23.21 -2.09 -8.06
C GLY A 136 23.70 -1.60 -6.70
N VAL A 137 24.31 -0.41 -6.65
CA VAL A 137 24.70 0.23 -5.39
C VAL A 137 23.47 0.65 -4.58
N VAL A 138 22.45 1.23 -5.22
CA VAL A 138 21.20 1.64 -4.56
C VAL A 138 20.46 0.43 -3.96
N GLU A 139 20.33 -0.68 -4.69
CA GLU A 139 19.74 -1.92 -4.21
C GLU A 139 20.50 -2.48 -3.00
N ALA A 140 21.83 -2.59 -3.11
CA ALA A 140 22.66 -3.09 -2.02
C ALA A 140 22.60 -2.21 -0.77
N LEU A 141 22.55 -0.88 -0.94
CA LEU A 141 22.41 0.07 0.15
C LEU A 141 21.04 -0.01 0.83
N ALA A 142 19.97 -0.06 0.03
CA ALA A 142 18.59 -0.18 0.54
C ALA A 142 18.37 -1.52 1.26
N GLU A 143 18.91 -2.63 0.72
CA GLU A 143 18.84 -3.94 1.37
C GLU A 143 19.66 -3.96 2.67
N LEU A 144 20.85 -3.35 2.71
CA LEU A 144 21.63 -3.20 3.95
C LEU A 144 20.81 -2.47 5.01
N TYR A 145 20.22 -1.32 4.67
CA TYR A 145 19.39 -0.55 5.59
C TYR A 145 18.15 -1.31 6.06
N LYS A 146 17.44 -1.98 5.14
CA LYS A 146 16.29 -2.83 5.49
C LYS A 146 16.68 -3.94 6.46
N ARG A 147 17.76 -4.68 6.19
CA ARG A 147 18.25 -5.76 7.07
C ARG A 147 18.78 -5.24 8.40
N SER A 148 19.37 -4.06 8.40
CA SER A 148 19.81 -3.37 9.61
C SER A 148 18.64 -3.09 10.55
N LEU A 149 17.53 -2.57 10.02
CA LEU A 149 16.32 -2.31 10.80
C LEU A 149 15.68 -3.60 11.30
N MET A 150 15.60 -4.64 10.45
CA MET A 150 15.05 -5.94 10.84
C MET A 150 15.87 -6.65 11.92
N SER A 151 17.19 -6.51 11.88
CA SER A 151 18.12 -7.08 12.87
C SER A 151 18.08 -6.31 14.19
N THR A 152 18.10 -4.96 14.13
CA THR A 152 18.16 -4.11 15.33
C THR A 152 16.80 -3.84 15.97
N LYS A 153 15.70 -3.99 15.23
CA LYS A 153 14.32 -3.74 15.70
C LYS A 153 14.23 -2.37 16.41
N LEU A 154 13.59 -2.31 17.57
CA LEU A 154 13.44 -1.07 18.34
C LEU A 154 14.78 -0.39 18.71
N ALA A 155 15.88 -1.14 18.82
CA ALA A 155 17.20 -0.56 19.09
C ALA A 155 17.71 0.29 17.92
N GLY A 156 17.25 0.03 16.69
CA GLY A 156 17.58 0.78 15.48
C GLY A 156 16.90 2.14 15.37
N ARG A 157 16.01 2.52 16.29
CA ARG A 157 15.26 3.79 16.24
C ARG A 157 16.13 5.04 16.01
N PRO A 158 17.32 5.19 16.63
CA PRO A 158 18.19 6.35 16.38
C PRO A 158 18.71 6.45 14.94
N LEU A 159 18.72 5.34 14.18
CA LEU A 159 19.16 5.32 12.79
C LEU A 159 18.09 5.85 11.83
N LEU A 160 16.83 5.99 12.28
CA LEU A 160 15.72 6.30 11.39
C LEU A 160 15.84 7.67 10.70
N PRO A 161 16.06 8.79 11.39
CA PRO A 161 16.13 10.09 10.70
C PRO A 161 17.21 10.14 9.61
N PRO A 162 18.47 9.73 9.86
CA PRO A 162 19.49 9.85 8.82
C PRO A 162 19.36 8.76 7.73
N LEU A 163 18.82 7.57 8.03
CA LEU A 163 18.49 6.55 7.02
C LEU A 163 17.37 7.04 6.08
N ILE A 164 16.28 7.58 6.63
CA ILE A 164 15.19 8.14 5.85
C ILE A 164 15.70 9.30 4.99
N GLY A 165 16.53 10.19 5.57
CA GLY A 165 17.18 11.27 4.84
C GLY A 165 18.02 10.78 3.65
N ALA A 166 18.82 9.73 3.86
CA ALA A 166 19.60 9.09 2.80
C ALA A 166 18.71 8.49 1.70
N MET A 167 17.68 7.74 2.06
CA MET A 167 16.72 7.14 1.12
C MET A 167 15.95 8.18 0.31
N LEU A 168 15.54 9.29 0.94
CA LEU A 168 14.91 10.40 0.24
C LEU A 168 15.89 11.11 -0.71
N GLY A 169 17.15 11.22 -0.33
CA GLY A 169 18.21 11.74 -1.21
C GLY A 169 18.34 10.90 -2.47
N VAL A 170 18.42 9.58 -2.32
CA VAL A 170 18.44 8.64 -3.46
C VAL A 170 17.18 8.76 -4.31
N LEU A 171 15.99 8.72 -3.68
CA LEU A 171 14.70 8.77 -4.38
C LEU A 171 14.54 10.04 -5.25
N ARG A 172 15.05 11.19 -4.78
CA ARG A 172 15.01 12.46 -5.52
C ARG A 172 15.91 12.47 -6.75
N VAL A 173 17.04 11.78 -6.70
CA VAL A 173 17.98 11.71 -7.83
C VAL A 173 17.54 10.63 -8.81
N ARG A 174 17.16 9.47 -8.30
CA ARG A 174 16.75 8.33 -9.11
C ARG A 174 15.71 7.47 -8.37
N PRO A 175 14.43 7.50 -8.78
CA PRO A 175 13.41 6.64 -8.19
C PRO A 175 13.73 5.16 -8.38
N HIS A 176 13.68 4.38 -7.30
CA HIS A 176 14.03 2.96 -7.29
C HIS A 176 13.11 2.17 -6.34
N ALA A 177 12.63 1.00 -6.75
CA ALA A 177 11.68 0.18 -5.97
C ALA A 177 12.28 -0.26 -4.62
N ALA A 178 13.53 -0.73 -4.61
CA ALA A 178 14.25 -1.11 -3.38
C ALA A 178 14.27 -0.02 -2.29
N VAL A 179 14.31 1.26 -2.68
CA VAL A 179 14.25 2.39 -1.72
C VAL A 179 12.88 2.46 -1.05
N LEU A 180 11.81 2.29 -1.82
CA LEU A 180 10.43 2.24 -1.29
C LEU A 180 10.23 1.02 -0.39
N ASP A 181 10.79 -0.13 -0.74
CA ASP A 181 10.75 -1.34 0.10
C ASP A 181 11.49 -1.14 1.43
N CYS A 182 12.62 -0.44 1.43
CA CYS A 182 13.33 -0.07 2.65
C CYS A 182 12.49 0.87 3.51
N LEU A 183 11.83 1.86 2.91
CA LEU A 183 10.90 2.76 3.62
C LEU A 183 9.66 2.00 4.13
N ALA A 184 9.19 0.98 3.41
CA ALA A 184 8.07 0.16 3.85
C ALA A 184 8.44 -0.64 5.10
N ALA A 185 9.66 -1.17 5.16
CA ALA A 185 10.21 -1.81 6.35
C ALA A 185 10.35 -0.84 7.54
N VAL A 186 10.71 0.43 7.30
CA VAL A 186 10.70 1.48 8.33
C VAL A 186 9.30 1.66 8.91
N VAL A 187 8.27 1.74 8.07
CA VAL A 187 6.88 1.93 8.51
C VAL A 187 6.37 0.70 9.25
N GLU A 188 6.64 -0.49 8.75
CA GLU A 188 6.25 -1.75 9.37
C GLU A 188 6.81 -1.92 10.79
N LEU A 189 8.08 -1.57 11.01
CA LEU A 189 8.73 -1.75 12.31
C LEU A 189 8.46 -0.60 13.30
N PHE A 190 8.25 0.62 12.80
CA PHE A 190 8.26 1.82 13.65
C PHE A 190 7.04 2.74 13.48
N GLY A 191 6.03 2.34 12.70
CA GLY A 191 4.85 3.15 12.43
C GLY A 191 4.09 3.56 13.71
N GLU A 192 3.88 2.63 14.63
CA GLU A 192 3.20 2.90 15.91
C GLU A 192 4.11 3.65 16.91
N VAL A 193 5.43 3.49 16.77
CA VAL A 193 6.44 4.03 17.71
C VAL A 193 6.83 5.47 17.36
N ALA A 194 6.24 6.05 16.32
CA ALA A 194 6.49 7.41 15.84
C ALA A 194 5.91 8.53 16.75
N HIS A 195 5.93 8.34 18.08
CA HIS A 195 5.60 9.37 19.06
C HIS A 195 6.74 10.38 19.29
N ASN A 196 7.96 10.11 18.78
CA ASN A 196 9.05 11.10 18.79
C ASN A 196 8.88 12.07 17.62
N GLY A 197 8.89 13.37 17.90
CA GLY A 197 8.68 14.41 16.90
C GLY A 197 9.62 14.33 15.69
N GLU A 198 10.88 13.96 15.88
CA GLU A 198 11.87 13.86 14.80
C GLU A 198 11.67 12.63 13.90
N THR A 199 11.42 11.44 14.48
CA THR A 199 11.12 10.25 13.66
C THR A 199 9.81 10.45 12.89
N ARG A 200 8.82 11.08 13.54
CA ARG A 200 7.55 11.43 12.91
C ARG A 200 7.74 12.40 11.75
N SER A 201 8.50 13.47 11.94
CA SER A 201 8.76 14.44 10.87
C SER A 201 9.54 13.82 9.70
N ALA A 202 10.48 12.92 9.98
CA ALA A 202 11.19 12.17 8.94
C ALA A 202 10.24 11.26 8.15
N GLN A 203 9.35 10.51 8.81
CA GLN A 203 8.36 9.67 8.12
C GLN A 203 7.36 10.48 7.30
N ILE A 204 6.91 11.63 7.80
CA ILE A 204 6.07 12.57 7.04
C ILE A 204 6.80 13.04 5.77
N ALA A 205 8.06 13.49 5.91
CA ALA A 205 8.87 13.89 4.77
C ALA A 205 9.11 12.73 3.78
N ALA A 206 9.20 11.50 4.29
CA ALA A 206 9.31 10.30 3.46
C ALA A 206 8.04 10.06 2.66
N LEU A 207 6.88 10.10 3.30
CA LEU A 207 5.58 9.96 2.66
C LEU A 207 5.39 11.03 1.57
N ASP A 208 5.66 12.30 1.88
CA ASP A 208 5.58 13.42 0.94
C ASP A 208 6.51 13.22 -0.27
N GLY A 209 7.76 12.80 -0.02
CA GLY A 209 8.72 12.52 -1.09
C GLY A 209 8.27 11.37 -2.00
N CYS A 210 7.68 10.31 -1.42
CA CYS A 210 7.13 9.19 -2.19
C CYS A 210 5.90 9.61 -3.01
N ILE A 211 5.02 10.45 -2.45
CA ILE A 211 3.86 11.01 -3.16
C ILE A 211 4.34 11.88 -4.34
N GLN A 212 5.33 12.75 -4.15
CA GLN A 212 5.88 13.56 -5.24
C GLN A 212 6.46 12.69 -6.38
N MET A 213 7.18 11.63 -6.03
CA MET A 213 7.70 10.67 -7.00
C MET A 213 6.58 9.98 -7.77
N MET A 214 5.57 9.45 -7.07
CA MET A 214 4.42 8.80 -7.71
C MET A 214 3.63 9.77 -8.59
N GLY A 215 3.49 11.03 -8.17
CA GLY A 215 2.88 12.08 -8.98
C GLY A 215 3.62 12.33 -10.29
N ALA A 216 4.96 12.38 -10.25
CA ALA A 216 5.78 12.50 -11.45
C ALA A 216 5.66 11.25 -12.36
N LEU A 217 5.60 10.05 -11.78
CA LEU A 217 5.39 8.81 -12.51
C LEU A 217 4.04 8.82 -13.24
N MET A 218 2.96 9.14 -12.53
CA MET A 218 1.61 9.17 -13.09
C MET A 218 1.44 10.26 -14.15
N ALA A 219 2.08 11.42 -13.98
CA ALA A 219 2.11 12.46 -15.00
C ALA A 219 2.81 11.97 -16.28
N ASN A 220 3.96 11.30 -16.16
CA ASN A 220 4.66 10.72 -17.32
C ASN A 220 3.81 9.67 -18.03
N LEU A 221 3.20 8.74 -17.29
CA LEU A 221 2.32 7.72 -17.87
C LEU A 221 1.14 8.35 -18.64
N SER A 222 0.52 9.40 -18.07
CA SER A 222 -0.57 10.11 -18.75
C SER A 222 -0.11 10.82 -20.03
N ALA A 223 1.09 11.42 -20.03
CA ALA A 223 1.67 12.05 -21.21
C ALA A 223 2.01 11.03 -22.30
N GLN A 224 2.53 9.86 -21.92
CA GLN A 224 2.82 8.76 -22.86
C GLN A 224 1.54 8.23 -23.51
N GLN A 225 0.45 8.09 -22.75
CA GLN A 225 -0.86 7.68 -23.28
C GLN A 225 -1.39 8.69 -24.30
N GLN A 226 -1.32 9.99 -23.99
CA GLN A 226 -1.74 11.03 -24.92
C GLN A 226 -0.89 11.05 -26.19
N ALA A 227 0.43 10.89 -26.07
CA ALA A 227 1.33 10.84 -27.22
C ALA A 227 1.05 9.64 -28.14
N SER A 228 0.68 8.47 -27.59
CA SER A 228 0.38 7.27 -28.37
C SER A 228 -0.86 7.41 -29.28
N SER A 229 -1.73 8.38 -29.00
CA SER A 229 -2.89 8.70 -29.86
C SER A 229 -2.56 9.63 -31.02
N GLY A 230 -1.38 10.26 -31.03
CA GLY A 230 -0.87 11.14 -32.08
C GLY A 230 0.14 10.45 -33.00
N ALA A 231 0.29 10.95 -34.24
CA ALA A 231 1.21 10.40 -35.23
C ALA A 231 2.64 10.22 -34.67
N PRO A 232 3.37 9.15 -35.07
CA PRO A 232 4.65 8.76 -34.48
C PRO A 232 5.72 9.84 -34.74
N THR A 233 5.95 10.71 -33.76
CA THR A 233 7.11 11.60 -33.75
C THR A 233 8.24 10.91 -32.98
N ALA A 234 9.46 11.03 -33.52
CA ALA A 234 10.61 10.20 -33.16
C ALA A 234 10.94 10.25 -31.65
N SER A 235 10.95 9.06 -31.03
CA SER A 235 11.69 8.63 -29.82
C SER A 235 12.32 9.74 -28.97
N ALA A 236 11.50 10.59 -28.34
CA ALA A 236 11.98 11.45 -27.27
C ALA A 236 12.30 10.58 -26.05
N ALA A 237 13.49 10.73 -25.48
CA ALA A 237 13.93 10.02 -24.28
C ALA A 237 12.87 10.13 -23.16
N SER A 238 12.53 9.02 -22.51
CA SER A 238 11.58 9.03 -21.39
C SER A 238 12.04 10.03 -20.34
N PRO A 239 11.19 10.99 -19.94
CA PRO A 239 11.57 12.04 -19.00
C PRO A 239 11.76 11.52 -17.56
N PHE A 240 11.44 10.25 -17.28
CA PHE A 240 11.55 9.66 -15.96
C PHE A 240 12.82 8.81 -15.85
N PRO A 241 13.85 9.27 -15.13
CA PRO A 241 15.14 8.60 -15.06
C PRO A 241 15.08 7.45 -14.06
N SER A 242 14.54 6.30 -14.46
CA SER A 242 14.57 5.07 -13.65
C SER A 242 14.96 3.87 -14.49
N ASP A 243 15.74 2.96 -13.88
CA ASP A 243 15.99 1.63 -14.44
C ASP A 243 14.86 0.65 -14.10
N CYS A 244 14.04 0.96 -13.08
CA CYS A 244 12.87 0.18 -12.71
C CYS A 244 11.73 0.42 -13.71
N SER A 245 10.92 -0.62 -13.91
CA SER A 245 9.69 -0.44 -14.67
C SER A 245 8.71 0.48 -13.93
N ALA A 246 7.83 1.15 -14.66
CA ALA A 246 6.76 1.95 -14.05
C ALA A 246 5.85 1.08 -13.15
N GLY A 247 5.63 -0.19 -13.54
CA GLY A 247 4.86 -1.15 -12.76
C GLY A 247 5.52 -1.54 -11.45
N GLU A 248 6.83 -1.79 -11.45
CA GLU A 248 7.60 -2.09 -10.23
C GLU A 248 7.56 -0.93 -9.22
N LEU A 249 7.75 0.30 -9.70
CA LEU A 249 7.67 1.49 -8.85
C LEU A 249 6.27 1.70 -8.27
N ALA A 250 5.22 1.53 -9.10
CA ALA A 250 3.84 1.63 -8.64
C ALA A 250 3.50 0.54 -7.61
N ALA A 251 3.96 -0.69 -7.83
CA ALA A 251 3.77 -1.80 -6.91
C ALA A 251 4.44 -1.55 -5.55
N ALA A 252 5.70 -1.12 -5.56
CA ALA A 252 6.45 -0.80 -4.35
C ALA A 252 5.86 0.42 -3.63
N PHE A 253 5.39 1.44 -4.36
CA PHE A 253 4.70 2.61 -3.79
C PHE A 253 3.41 2.23 -3.08
N PHE A 254 2.52 1.46 -3.74
CA PHE A 254 1.26 1.06 -3.09
C PHE A 254 1.48 0.08 -1.94
N SER A 255 2.51 -0.76 -2.01
CA SER A 255 2.92 -1.59 -0.88
C SER A 255 3.36 -0.72 0.31
N LEU A 256 4.14 0.34 0.09
CA LEU A 256 4.51 1.31 1.11
C LEU A 256 3.27 2.03 1.69
N ALA A 257 2.39 2.54 0.84
CA ALA A 257 1.16 3.21 1.26
C ALA A 257 0.25 2.29 2.09
N ASP A 258 0.21 1.00 1.74
CA ASP A 258 -0.51 -0.03 2.48
C ASP A 258 0.09 -0.25 3.88
N ARG A 259 1.43 -0.28 3.99
CA ARG A 259 2.10 -0.33 5.30
C ARG A 259 1.79 0.91 6.15
N TYR A 260 1.66 2.09 5.55
CA TYR A 260 1.20 3.27 6.27
C TYR A 260 -0.22 3.11 6.81
N LEU A 261 -1.15 2.52 6.05
CA LEU A 261 -2.50 2.24 6.55
C LEU A 261 -2.51 1.28 7.73
N VAL A 262 -1.69 0.23 7.67
CA VAL A 262 -1.69 -0.86 8.65
C VAL A 262 -0.91 -0.49 9.91
N PHE A 263 0.30 0.06 9.78
CA PHE A 263 1.25 0.26 10.88
C PHE A 263 1.40 1.71 11.33
N ALA A 264 1.05 2.69 10.48
CA ALA A 264 1.19 4.11 10.78
C ALA A 264 -0.09 4.88 10.45
N ARG A 265 -1.23 4.27 10.80
CA ARG A 265 -2.57 4.72 10.42
C ARG A 265 -2.80 6.21 10.70
N ASP A 266 -2.37 6.68 11.86
CA ASP A 266 -2.54 8.08 12.26
C ASP A 266 -1.78 9.04 11.33
N LEU A 267 -0.62 8.65 10.79
CA LEU A 267 0.12 9.50 9.86
C LEU A 267 -0.58 9.65 8.51
N LEU A 268 -1.26 8.60 8.04
CA LEU A 268 -1.91 8.58 6.74
C LEU A 268 -3.36 9.06 6.78
N LEU A 269 -4.12 8.70 7.82
CA LEU A 269 -5.53 9.05 7.92
C LEU A 269 -5.78 10.40 8.60
N THR A 270 -4.79 10.99 9.26
CA THR A 270 -4.90 12.30 9.91
C THR A 270 -3.84 13.28 9.40
N GLY A 271 -4.04 14.57 9.68
CA GLY A 271 -3.04 15.61 9.39
C GLY A 271 -2.67 15.72 7.90
N GLN A 272 -1.38 15.74 7.61
CA GLN A 272 -0.85 15.92 6.25
C GLN A 272 -1.10 14.71 5.33
N GLY A 273 -1.04 13.48 5.86
CA GLY A 273 -1.32 12.29 5.05
C GLY A 273 -2.76 12.24 4.55
N ALA A 274 -3.71 12.72 5.35
CA ALA A 274 -5.13 12.77 4.98
C ALA A 274 -5.36 13.61 3.72
N ALA A 275 -4.60 14.70 3.55
CA ALA A 275 -4.68 15.56 2.37
C ALA A 275 -4.23 14.85 1.07
N ALA A 276 -3.39 13.82 1.18
CA ALA A 276 -2.92 13.04 0.03
C ALA A 276 -3.89 11.92 -0.38
N LEU A 277 -4.77 11.44 0.51
CA LEU A 277 -5.67 10.31 0.26
C LEU A 277 -6.48 10.43 -1.04
N PRO A 278 -7.08 11.59 -1.40
CA PRO A 278 -7.81 11.67 -2.66
C PRO A 278 -6.93 11.43 -3.88
N THR A 279 -5.73 11.99 -3.88
CA THR A 279 -4.74 11.78 -4.94
C THR A 279 -4.32 10.32 -5.01
N LEU A 280 -4.13 9.65 -3.87
CA LEU A 280 -3.82 8.22 -3.81
C LEU A 280 -4.94 7.37 -4.44
N VAL A 281 -6.21 7.67 -4.12
CA VAL A 281 -7.36 6.97 -4.72
C VAL A 281 -7.43 7.21 -6.23
N GLU A 282 -7.14 8.43 -6.69
CA GLU A 282 -7.08 8.72 -8.12
C GLU A 282 -5.95 7.96 -8.83
N TRP A 283 -4.79 7.80 -8.19
CA TRP A 283 -3.70 6.98 -8.72
C TRP A 283 -4.02 5.50 -8.71
N VAL A 284 -4.70 4.97 -7.69
CA VAL A 284 -5.22 3.59 -7.71
C VAL A 284 -6.09 3.40 -8.96
N CYS A 285 -7.05 4.31 -9.18
CA CYS A 285 -7.94 4.28 -10.34
C CYS A 285 -7.15 4.31 -11.67
N GLY A 286 -6.11 5.15 -11.74
CA GLY A 286 -5.22 5.21 -12.89
C GLY A 286 -4.46 3.91 -13.12
N VAL A 287 -3.82 3.36 -12.09
CA VAL A 287 -3.03 2.12 -12.17
C VAL A 287 -3.88 0.92 -12.55
N ILE A 288 -5.03 0.71 -11.92
CA ILE A 288 -5.86 -0.47 -12.21
C ILE A 288 -6.46 -0.45 -13.62
N VAL A 289 -6.66 0.74 -14.22
CA VAL A 289 -7.20 0.89 -15.58
C VAL A 289 -6.10 0.93 -16.65
N SER A 290 -4.88 1.37 -16.31
CA SER A 290 -3.81 1.55 -17.30
C SER A 290 -2.77 0.43 -17.32
N MET A 291 -2.54 -0.22 -16.18
CA MET A 291 -1.52 -1.27 -16.06
C MET A 291 -2.15 -2.65 -16.17
N ARG A 292 -1.49 -3.53 -16.92
CA ARG A 292 -1.88 -4.95 -17.10
C ARG A 292 -1.00 -5.91 -16.29
N GLU A 293 0.08 -5.40 -15.72
CA GLU A 293 0.99 -6.16 -14.87
C GLU A 293 0.31 -6.53 -13.55
N ARG A 294 0.52 -7.77 -13.09
CA ARG A 294 -0.15 -8.30 -11.90
C ARG A 294 0.27 -7.55 -10.63
N GLU A 295 1.54 -7.26 -10.47
CA GLU A 295 2.11 -6.73 -9.24
C GLU A 295 1.58 -5.33 -8.87
N PRO A 296 1.60 -4.31 -9.76
CA PRO A 296 1.05 -2.99 -9.44
C PRO A 296 -0.44 -3.02 -9.20
N VAL A 297 -1.21 -3.80 -9.97
CA VAL A 297 -2.66 -3.92 -9.80
C VAL A 297 -2.98 -4.61 -8.47
N ALA A 298 -2.26 -5.67 -8.10
CA ALA A 298 -2.44 -6.35 -6.83
C ALA A 298 -2.13 -5.42 -5.64
N ALA A 299 -1.03 -4.67 -5.69
CA ALA A 299 -0.66 -3.73 -4.64
C ALA A 299 -1.69 -2.59 -4.49
N ALA A 300 -2.15 -2.01 -5.61
CA ALA A 300 -3.17 -0.95 -5.61
C ALA A 300 -4.53 -1.45 -5.06
N LEU A 301 -4.95 -2.66 -5.42
CA LEU A 301 -6.18 -3.27 -4.87
C LEU A 301 -6.02 -3.63 -3.39
N SER A 302 -4.84 -4.08 -2.95
CA SER A 302 -4.56 -4.35 -1.52
C SER A 302 -4.71 -3.07 -0.69
N PHE A 303 -4.05 -1.99 -1.10
CA PHE A 303 -4.15 -0.67 -0.47
C PHE A 303 -5.61 -0.20 -0.39
N LEU A 304 -6.36 -0.29 -1.50
CA LEU A 304 -7.76 0.12 -1.52
C LEU A 304 -8.63 -0.72 -0.58
N SER A 305 -8.42 -2.04 -0.55
CA SER A 305 -9.13 -2.96 0.34
C SER A 305 -8.89 -2.62 1.81
N HIS A 306 -7.64 -2.37 2.21
CA HIS A 306 -7.33 -1.95 3.57
C HIS A 306 -7.87 -0.56 3.91
N LEU A 307 -7.87 0.39 2.97
CA LEU A 307 -8.47 1.71 3.17
C LEU A 307 -9.98 1.61 3.42
N LEU A 308 -10.69 0.82 2.62
CA LEU A 308 -12.12 0.56 2.79
C LEU A 308 -12.41 -0.15 4.12
N SER A 309 -11.59 -1.14 4.48
CA SER A 309 -11.73 -1.84 5.76
C SER A 309 -11.48 -0.91 6.96
N ALA A 310 -10.49 -0.01 6.87
CA ALA A 310 -10.22 0.97 7.91
C ALA A 310 -11.39 1.97 8.07
N ALA A 311 -11.98 2.43 6.96
CA ALA A 311 -13.14 3.30 6.97
C ALA A 311 -14.38 2.61 7.58
N ALA A 312 -14.64 1.36 7.20
CA ALA A 312 -15.76 0.58 7.73
C ALA A 312 -15.61 0.29 9.22
N ARG A 313 -14.38 0.01 9.68
CA ARG A 313 -14.08 -0.16 11.10
C ARG A 313 -14.34 1.10 11.91
N LEU A 314 -13.94 2.27 11.42
CA LEU A 314 -14.24 3.55 12.08
C LEU A 314 -15.74 3.77 12.25
N ALA A 315 -16.52 3.47 11.21
CA ALA A 315 -17.97 3.56 11.27
C ALA A 315 -18.58 2.62 12.34
N ALA A 316 -18.04 1.40 12.46
CA ALA A 316 -18.48 0.43 13.48
C ALA A 316 -18.05 0.83 14.91
N GLU A 317 -16.86 1.42 15.07
CA GLU A 317 -16.36 1.93 16.36
C GLU A 317 -17.24 3.08 16.88
N GLU A 318 -17.71 3.98 16.01
CA GLU A 318 -18.64 5.06 16.40
C GLU A 318 -20.00 4.55 16.89
N THR A 319 -20.56 3.54 16.21
CA THR A 319 -21.87 2.96 16.59
C THR A 319 -21.83 2.19 17.92
N SER A 320 -20.66 1.64 18.28
CA SER A 320 -20.47 0.86 19.51
C SER A 320 -20.00 1.68 20.71
N GLY A 321 -19.43 2.87 20.50
CA GLY A 321 -18.78 3.71 21.52
C GLY A 321 -19.68 4.38 22.56
N GLY A 322 -20.99 4.17 22.55
CA GLY A 322 -21.96 4.91 23.37
C GLY A 322 -22.13 4.51 24.83
N VAL A 323 -21.54 3.40 25.33
CA VAL A 323 -22.02 2.80 26.59
C VAL A 323 -20.98 2.54 27.70
N GLY A 324 -19.66 2.66 27.52
CA GLY A 324 -18.80 2.31 28.68
C GLY A 324 -17.28 2.45 28.67
N GLY A 325 -16.69 3.50 28.10
CA GLY A 325 -15.23 3.66 28.12
C GLY A 325 -14.77 5.09 28.42
N GLY A 326 -14.85 5.51 29.68
CA GLY A 326 -14.29 6.80 30.11
C GLY A 326 -12.76 6.82 30.05
N GLY A 327 -12.20 7.85 29.42
CA GLY A 327 -10.83 8.31 29.71
C GLY A 327 -9.77 8.01 28.66
N GLY A 328 -9.91 8.55 27.45
CA GLY A 328 -8.78 8.72 26.53
C GLY A 328 -9.18 9.62 25.38
N GLY A 329 -8.54 10.79 25.23
CA GLY A 329 -8.88 11.84 24.28
C GLY A 329 -8.79 11.51 22.77
N GLY A 330 -8.89 10.24 22.38
CA GLY A 330 -8.88 9.77 20.98
C GLY A 330 -10.26 9.73 20.30
N GLY A 331 -11.35 10.00 21.03
CA GLY A 331 -12.71 9.95 20.46
C GLY A 331 -12.99 11.03 19.42
N ALA A 332 -12.58 12.28 19.69
CA ALA A 332 -12.78 13.40 18.76
C ALA A 332 -12.03 13.19 17.43
N THR A 333 -10.81 12.67 17.49
CA THR A 333 -9.99 12.39 16.31
C THR A 333 -10.56 11.28 15.43
N ALA A 334 -11.22 10.27 16.01
CA ALA A 334 -11.82 9.18 15.25
C ALA A 334 -13.01 9.66 14.40
N ALA A 335 -13.87 10.51 14.98
CA ALA A 335 -15.03 11.07 14.28
C ALA A 335 -14.63 12.02 13.13
N GLU A 336 -13.64 12.87 13.36
CA GLU A 336 -13.08 13.73 12.31
C GLU A 336 -12.48 12.91 11.17
N THR A 337 -11.73 11.85 11.52
CA THR A 337 -11.14 10.93 10.52
C THR A 337 -12.23 10.22 9.72
N ARG A 338 -13.30 9.78 10.40
CA ARG A 338 -14.44 9.12 9.76
C ARG A 338 -15.14 10.04 8.77
N ALA A 339 -15.48 11.25 9.19
CA ALA A 339 -16.10 12.27 8.34
C ALA A 339 -15.22 12.61 7.13
N GLY A 340 -13.90 12.71 7.33
CA GLY A 340 -12.94 12.89 6.24
C GLY A 340 -12.94 11.75 5.22
N LEU A 341 -13.01 10.49 5.68
CA LEU A 341 -13.11 9.33 4.81
C LEU A 341 -14.45 9.25 4.07
N ASP A 342 -15.56 9.60 4.72
CA ASP A 342 -16.86 9.67 4.04
C ASP A 342 -16.88 10.74 2.95
N ALA A 343 -16.33 11.94 3.22
CA ALA A 343 -16.19 12.99 2.22
C ALA A 343 -15.27 12.55 1.06
N LEU A 344 -14.17 11.85 1.36
CA LEU A 344 -13.27 11.28 0.37
C LEU A 344 -14.01 10.30 -0.56
N PHE A 345 -14.71 9.31 0.01
CA PHE A 345 -15.42 8.31 -0.79
C PHE A 345 -16.66 8.88 -1.47
N GLY A 346 -17.33 9.88 -0.90
CA GLY A 346 -18.38 10.63 -1.58
C GLY A 346 -17.88 11.32 -2.84
N ARG A 347 -16.67 11.92 -2.79
CA ARG A 347 -16.04 12.61 -3.92
C ARG A 347 -15.45 11.67 -4.96
N CYS A 348 -14.70 10.66 -4.53
CA CYS A 348 -13.96 9.76 -5.42
C CYS A 348 -14.78 8.53 -5.85
N GLY A 349 -15.90 8.25 -5.17
CA GLY A 349 -16.76 7.08 -5.37
C GLY A 349 -17.17 6.81 -6.81
N PRO A 350 -17.72 7.79 -7.56
CA PRO A 350 -18.13 7.58 -8.95
C PRO A 350 -16.98 7.06 -9.84
N ARG A 351 -15.81 7.72 -9.76
CA ARG A 351 -14.63 7.36 -10.55
C ARG A 351 -14.05 6.03 -10.10
N LEU A 352 -14.03 5.77 -8.80
CA LEU A 352 -13.53 4.52 -8.23
C LEU A 352 -14.36 3.32 -8.67
N VAL A 353 -15.69 3.40 -8.58
CA VAL A 353 -16.59 2.34 -9.05
C VAL A 353 -16.39 2.11 -10.54
N HIS A 354 -16.37 3.17 -11.34
CA HIS A 354 -16.13 3.06 -12.78
C HIS A 354 -14.79 2.36 -13.08
N SER A 355 -13.69 2.79 -12.45
CA SER A 355 -12.37 2.20 -12.64
C SER A 355 -12.29 0.73 -12.19
N LEU A 356 -12.97 0.33 -11.12
CA LEU A 356 -13.04 -1.07 -10.70
C LEU A 356 -13.79 -1.93 -11.72
N LEU A 357 -14.89 -1.43 -12.27
CA LEU A 357 -15.65 -2.12 -13.31
C LEU A 357 -14.83 -2.24 -14.60
N VAL A 358 -14.21 -1.15 -15.07
CA VAL A 358 -13.32 -1.16 -16.25
C VAL A 358 -12.17 -2.13 -16.08
N CYS A 359 -11.52 -2.09 -14.90
CA CYS A 359 -10.45 -3.02 -14.54
C CYS A 359 -10.93 -4.47 -14.67
N GLY A 360 -12.08 -4.79 -14.08
CA GLY A 360 -12.68 -6.12 -14.19
C GLY A 360 -12.99 -6.52 -15.64
N THR A 361 -13.43 -5.59 -16.50
CA THR A 361 -13.80 -5.93 -17.88
C THR A 361 -12.63 -6.05 -18.85
N ASP A 362 -11.48 -5.39 -18.62
CA ASP A 362 -10.40 -5.31 -19.62
C ASP A 362 -9.02 -5.67 -19.04
N THR A 363 -8.55 -4.94 -18.02
CA THR A 363 -7.13 -4.97 -17.64
C THR A 363 -6.76 -5.94 -16.52
N CYS A 364 -7.71 -6.38 -15.70
CA CYS A 364 -7.43 -7.16 -14.50
C CYS A 364 -6.97 -8.60 -14.83
N PRO A 365 -5.80 -9.07 -14.35
CA PRO A 365 -5.43 -10.48 -14.43
C PRO A 365 -6.47 -11.38 -13.72
N PRO A 366 -6.80 -12.57 -14.24
CA PRO A 366 -7.83 -13.44 -13.66
C PRO A 366 -7.62 -13.78 -12.18
N GLN A 367 -6.35 -13.88 -11.74
CA GLN A 367 -6.00 -14.19 -10.35
C GLN A 367 -6.35 -13.05 -9.37
N LEU A 368 -6.61 -11.84 -9.88
CA LEU A 368 -6.93 -10.65 -9.09
C LEU A 368 -8.44 -10.33 -9.06
N MET A 369 -9.29 -11.16 -9.67
CA MET A 369 -10.76 -11.00 -9.62
C MET A 369 -11.30 -11.04 -8.19
N ARG A 370 -10.72 -11.90 -7.33
CA ARG A 370 -11.15 -12.00 -5.94
C ARG A 370 -10.79 -10.75 -5.11
N PRO A 371 -9.54 -10.23 -5.15
CA PRO A 371 -9.23 -8.90 -4.58
C PRO A 371 -10.15 -7.79 -5.09
N LEU A 372 -10.45 -7.77 -6.40
CA LEU A 372 -11.35 -6.78 -6.99
C LEU A 372 -12.78 -6.88 -6.42
N ALA A 373 -13.33 -8.09 -6.29
CA ALA A 373 -14.58 -8.34 -5.59
C ALA A 373 -14.51 -7.89 -4.11
N GLY A 374 -13.34 -8.04 -3.47
CA GLY A 374 -12.98 -7.47 -2.17
C GLY A 374 -13.30 -5.98 -2.09
N CYS A 375 -12.76 -5.20 -3.03
CA CYS A 375 -12.95 -3.75 -3.06
C CYS A 375 -14.42 -3.35 -3.30
N LEU A 376 -15.12 -4.01 -4.23
CA LEU A 376 -16.55 -3.75 -4.47
C LEU A 376 -17.39 -3.99 -3.21
N MET A 377 -17.09 -5.06 -2.46
CA MET A 377 -17.75 -5.31 -1.18
C MET A 377 -17.34 -4.38 -0.07
N GLY A 378 -16.08 -3.93 -0.05
CA GLY A 378 -15.64 -2.90 0.88
C GLY A 378 -16.49 -1.65 0.74
N LEU A 379 -16.81 -1.24 -0.49
CA LEU A 379 -17.70 -0.10 -0.77
C LEU A 379 -19.13 -0.33 -0.28
N ILE A 380 -19.70 -1.51 -0.50
CA ILE A 380 -21.05 -1.87 -0.01
C ILE A 380 -21.09 -1.87 1.52
N THR A 381 -20.10 -2.52 2.15
CA THR A 381 -20.00 -2.60 3.62
C THR A 381 -19.86 -1.23 4.24
N LEU A 382 -19.09 -0.34 3.60
CA LEU A 382 -18.91 1.04 4.03
C LEU A 382 -20.22 1.85 3.91
N ALA A 383 -20.98 1.64 2.84
CA ALA A 383 -22.30 2.25 2.65
C ALA A 383 -23.28 1.85 3.76
N ASP A 384 -23.32 0.55 4.10
CA ASP A 384 -24.18 0.03 5.15
C ASP A 384 -23.80 0.57 6.53
N ALA A 385 -22.51 0.60 6.84
CA ALA A 385 -22.03 1.09 8.12
C ALA A 385 -22.41 2.56 8.35
N GLY A 386 -22.40 3.38 7.28
CA GLY A 386 -22.88 4.76 7.33
C GLY A 386 -24.39 4.89 7.60
N ALA A 387 -25.22 3.93 7.18
CA ALA A 387 -26.66 3.98 7.42
C ALA A 387 -27.04 3.64 8.88
N VAL A 388 -26.32 2.72 9.50
CA VAL A 388 -26.55 2.35 10.91
C VAL A 388 -26.23 3.51 11.84
N ALA A 389 -25.18 4.28 11.55
CA ALA A 389 -24.75 5.42 12.37
C ALA A 389 -25.83 6.52 12.46
N VAL A 390 -26.50 6.83 11.35
CA VAL A 390 -27.53 7.87 11.31
C VAL A 390 -28.79 7.47 12.09
N ALA A 391 -29.16 6.18 12.06
CA ALA A 391 -30.32 5.67 12.80
C ALA A 391 -30.12 5.69 14.33
N ALA A 392 -28.88 5.63 14.81
CA ALA A 392 -28.56 5.51 16.23
C ALA A 392 -28.49 6.85 16.99
N SER A 393 -28.52 8.00 16.32
CA SER A 393 -28.35 9.33 16.95
C SER A 393 -29.55 9.70 17.84
N PRO A 394 -29.44 9.65 19.18
CA PRO A 394 -30.56 9.84 20.10
C PRO A 394 -30.62 11.31 20.53
N GLY A 395 -31.42 12.15 19.88
CA GLY A 395 -31.44 13.57 20.28
C GLY A 395 -32.52 14.52 19.76
N VAL A 396 -33.35 14.16 18.77
CA VAL A 396 -34.38 15.08 18.26
C VAL A 396 -35.72 14.37 18.14
N VAL A 397 -36.38 14.15 19.27
CA VAL A 397 -37.74 13.59 19.32
C VAL A 397 -38.71 14.67 19.78
N SER A 398 -39.41 15.27 18.81
CA SER A 398 -40.75 15.84 19.03
C SER A 398 -41.64 15.82 17.78
N GLU A 399 -41.15 15.41 16.61
CA GLU A 399 -42.00 15.14 15.44
C GLU A 399 -41.61 13.81 14.77
N PRO A 400 -42.57 13.04 14.25
CA PRO A 400 -42.29 11.84 13.46
C PRO A 400 -41.45 12.25 12.23
N PRO A 401 -40.23 11.69 12.07
CA PRO A 401 -39.35 12.12 11.00
C PRO A 401 -39.94 11.73 9.64
N PRO A 402 -39.95 12.64 8.65
CA PRO A 402 -40.26 12.28 7.28
C PRO A 402 -39.26 11.23 6.77
N VAL A 403 -39.79 10.24 6.04
CA VAL A 403 -39.26 8.89 5.78
C VAL A 403 -37.98 8.82 4.91
N SER A 404 -37.08 9.80 4.91
CA SER A 404 -35.97 9.82 3.92
C SER A 404 -34.64 10.46 4.33
N LEU A 405 -34.44 10.86 5.59
CA LEU A 405 -33.26 11.65 6.00
C LEU A 405 -32.07 10.83 6.55
N GLY A 406 -32.13 9.50 6.51
CA GLY A 406 -31.16 8.64 7.19
C GLY A 406 -29.95 8.17 6.38
N ASP A 407 -29.97 8.27 5.05
CA ASP A 407 -28.95 7.60 4.24
C ASP A 407 -27.69 8.47 4.06
N SER A 408 -26.55 7.90 4.44
CA SER A 408 -25.23 8.47 4.16
C SER A 408 -25.11 8.81 2.66
N GLU A 409 -24.38 9.89 2.34
CA GLU A 409 -24.14 10.27 0.94
C GLU A 409 -23.53 9.14 0.13
N LEU A 410 -22.70 8.32 0.78
CA LEU A 410 -22.08 7.13 0.20
C LEU A 410 -23.14 6.07 -0.14
N ARG A 411 -24.10 5.80 0.75
CA ARG A 411 -25.18 4.85 0.48
C ARG A 411 -26.08 5.32 -0.65
N ARG A 412 -26.48 6.60 -0.66
CA ARG A 412 -27.27 7.19 -1.76
C ARG A 412 -26.49 7.20 -3.07
N GLY A 413 -25.20 7.49 -2.99
CA GLY A 413 -24.29 7.60 -4.12
C GLY A 413 -24.00 6.26 -4.79
N LEU A 414 -23.71 5.20 -4.03
CA LEU A 414 -23.20 3.93 -4.57
C LEU A 414 -24.08 3.34 -5.68
N LEU A 415 -25.39 3.35 -5.50
CA LEU A 415 -26.32 2.91 -6.53
C LEU A 415 -26.23 3.80 -7.77
N GLY A 416 -26.26 5.12 -7.60
CA GLY A 416 -26.10 6.07 -8.69
C GLY A 416 -24.76 5.92 -9.42
N TRP A 417 -23.68 5.62 -8.69
CA TRP A 417 -22.34 5.42 -9.22
C TRP A 417 -22.24 4.17 -10.08
N LEU A 418 -22.76 3.03 -9.59
CA LEU A 418 -22.82 1.78 -10.36
C LEU A 418 -23.63 1.98 -11.65
N ARG A 419 -24.81 2.61 -11.56
CA ARG A 419 -25.64 2.89 -12.74
C ARG A 419 -24.97 3.82 -13.73
N GLY A 420 -24.41 4.94 -13.24
CA GLY A 420 -23.75 5.93 -14.06
C GLY A 420 -22.52 5.35 -14.77
N SER A 421 -21.77 4.46 -14.10
CA SER A 421 -20.57 3.84 -14.65
C SER A 421 -20.84 3.05 -15.93
N TRP A 422 -21.97 2.34 -16.02
CA TRP A 422 -22.35 1.58 -17.22
C TRP A 422 -22.62 2.47 -18.45
N GLN A 423 -22.89 3.76 -18.24
CA GLN A 423 -23.13 4.72 -19.32
C GLN A 423 -21.84 5.42 -19.79
N LEU A 424 -20.71 5.16 -19.13
CA LEU A 424 -19.43 5.77 -19.44
C LEU A 424 -18.55 4.82 -20.28
N PRO A 425 -17.74 5.35 -21.22
CA PRO A 425 -16.76 4.54 -21.93
C PRO A 425 -15.65 4.02 -20.98
N PRO A 426 -15.10 2.80 -21.21
CA PRO A 426 -15.43 1.87 -22.29
C PRO A 426 -16.63 0.94 -22.00
N LEU A 427 -17.23 0.99 -20.81
CA LEU A 427 -18.32 0.07 -20.42
C LEU A 427 -19.56 0.24 -21.29
N ALA A 428 -19.89 1.47 -21.68
CA ALA A 428 -20.99 1.76 -22.61
C ALA A 428 -20.80 1.06 -23.96
N GLU A 429 -19.56 0.90 -24.43
CA GLU A 429 -19.25 0.23 -25.70
C GLU A 429 -19.46 -1.29 -25.59
N LEU A 430 -19.19 -1.88 -24.43
CA LEU A 430 -19.50 -3.30 -24.16
C LEU A 430 -21.01 -3.56 -24.20
N ILE A 431 -21.81 -2.61 -23.70
CA ILE A 431 -23.28 -2.67 -23.75
C ILE A 431 -23.76 -2.51 -25.20
N GLN A 432 -23.27 -1.50 -25.92
CA GLN A 432 -23.63 -1.25 -27.32
C GLN A 432 -23.23 -2.43 -28.23
N GLY A 433 -22.10 -3.07 -27.94
CA GLY A 433 -21.63 -4.27 -28.62
C GLY A 433 -22.37 -5.56 -28.22
N GLY A 434 -23.34 -5.50 -27.31
CA GLY A 434 -24.16 -6.65 -26.89
C GLY A 434 -23.45 -7.66 -25.99
N ARG A 435 -22.20 -7.41 -25.58
CA ARG A 435 -21.43 -8.34 -24.72
C ARG A 435 -22.03 -8.49 -23.33
N LEU A 436 -22.75 -7.47 -22.86
CA LEU A 436 -23.43 -7.45 -21.56
C LEU A 436 -24.95 -7.66 -21.68
N GLY A 437 -25.37 -8.40 -22.72
CA GLY A 437 -26.78 -8.65 -23.02
C GLY A 437 -27.42 -7.50 -23.80
N THR A 438 -28.63 -7.74 -24.32
CA THR A 438 -29.40 -6.75 -25.07
C THR A 438 -29.70 -5.55 -24.17
N GLY A 439 -29.26 -4.35 -24.55
CA GLY A 439 -29.46 -3.14 -23.75
C GLY A 439 -28.76 -3.16 -22.38
N GLY A 440 -27.79 -4.05 -22.16
CA GLY A 440 -27.02 -4.12 -20.91
C GLY A 440 -27.68 -4.90 -19.78
N GLU A 441 -28.66 -5.77 -20.08
CA GLU A 441 -29.39 -6.60 -19.11
C GLU A 441 -28.48 -7.29 -18.07
N HIS A 442 -27.35 -7.89 -18.47
CA HIS A 442 -26.44 -8.56 -17.54
C HIS A 442 -25.76 -7.58 -16.58
N ALA A 443 -25.47 -6.35 -17.01
CA ALA A 443 -24.90 -5.31 -16.15
C ALA A 443 -25.91 -4.82 -15.09
N LEU A 444 -27.19 -4.75 -15.47
CA LEU A 444 -28.29 -4.40 -14.55
C LEU A 444 -28.50 -5.52 -13.52
N LEU A 445 -28.56 -6.78 -13.99
CA LEU A 445 -28.68 -7.96 -13.14
C LEU A 445 -27.50 -8.06 -12.16
N PHE A 446 -26.27 -7.88 -12.64
CA PHE A 446 -25.07 -7.83 -11.80
C PHE A 446 -25.18 -6.76 -10.72
N THR A 447 -25.58 -5.54 -11.09
CA THR A 447 -25.76 -4.43 -10.13
C THR A 447 -26.83 -4.77 -9.09
N ALA A 448 -27.96 -5.34 -9.50
CA ALA A 448 -29.03 -5.75 -8.60
C ALA A 448 -28.59 -6.85 -7.63
N LEU A 449 -27.87 -7.87 -8.14
CA LEU A 449 -27.36 -8.98 -7.33
C LEU A 449 -26.28 -8.53 -6.33
N MET A 450 -25.40 -7.59 -6.71
CA MET A 450 -24.42 -7.03 -5.78
C MET A 450 -25.07 -6.27 -4.63
N LEU A 451 -26.15 -5.52 -4.89
CA LEU A 451 -26.83 -4.69 -3.90
C LEU A 451 -27.97 -5.41 -3.16
N ARG A 452 -28.20 -6.69 -3.49
CA ARG A 452 -29.24 -7.54 -2.91
C ARG A 452 -29.12 -7.58 -1.38
N GLY A 453 -30.22 -7.29 -0.69
CA GLY A 453 -30.30 -7.30 0.78
C GLY A 453 -29.67 -6.09 1.49
N HIS A 454 -28.87 -5.29 0.79
CA HIS A 454 -28.29 -4.04 1.30
C HIS A 454 -29.21 -2.83 1.01
N TYR A 455 -30.02 -2.93 -0.05
CA TYR A 455 -30.98 -1.91 -0.48
C TYR A 455 -32.37 -2.53 -0.72
N PRO A 456 -33.18 -2.74 0.34
CA PRO A 456 -34.50 -3.37 0.21
C PRO A 456 -35.51 -2.51 -0.56
N GLN A 457 -35.30 -1.20 -0.61
CA GLN A 457 -36.16 -0.24 -1.34
C GLN A 457 -35.84 -0.14 -2.83
N LEU A 458 -34.85 -0.88 -3.30
CA LEU A 458 -34.41 -0.85 -4.69
C LEU A 458 -35.45 -1.59 -5.53
N ASP A 459 -36.48 -0.87 -5.95
CA ASP A 459 -37.41 -1.35 -6.98
C ASP A 459 -36.61 -1.47 -8.29
N ILE A 460 -36.08 -2.68 -8.52
CA ILE A 460 -35.24 -3.01 -9.67
C ILE A 460 -35.96 -2.63 -10.97
N ALA A 461 -37.29 -2.70 -11.02
CA ALA A 461 -38.08 -2.35 -12.19
C ALA A 461 -38.15 -0.83 -12.43
N ARG A 462 -38.21 0.00 -11.38
CA ARG A 462 -38.14 1.48 -11.52
C ARG A 462 -36.72 1.99 -11.69
N ALA A 463 -35.77 1.28 -11.12
CA ALA A 463 -34.35 1.59 -11.11
C ALA A 463 -33.72 1.62 -12.51
N PHE A 464 -34.23 0.77 -13.39
CA PHE A 464 -33.63 0.49 -14.68
C PHE A 464 -34.74 0.46 -15.74
N PRO A 465 -34.93 1.55 -16.51
CA PRO A 465 -35.91 1.55 -17.58
C PRO A 465 -35.49 0.51 -18.61
N THR A 466 -36.21 -0.60 -18.63
CA THR A 466 -36.06 -1.65 -19.64
C THR A 466 -36.28 -1.06 -21.02
N ALA A 467 -35.48 -1.49 -22.00
CA ALA A 467 -35.74 -1.17 -23.40
C ALA A 467 -37.20 -1.51 -23.76
N PRO A 468 -37.87 -0.74 -24.63
CA PRO A 468 -39.26 -1.00 -24.99
C PRO A 468 -39.40 -2.43 -25.53
N GLY A 469 -40.07 -3.30 -24.78
CA GLY A 469 -40.27 -4.72 -25.10
C GLY A 469 -39.56 -5.73 -24.19
N ALA A 470 -38.64 -5.30 -23.32
CA ALA A 470 -38.03 -6.20 -22.33
C ALA A 470 -39.02 -6.49 -21.20
N VAL A 471 -39.18 -7.79 -20.88
CA VAL A 471 -40.07 -8.26 -19.81
C VAL A 471 -39.49 -7.78 -18.48
N ALA A 472 -40.26 -6.95 -17.75
CA ALA A 472 -39.83 -6.50 -16.43
C ALA A 472 -39.60 -7.72 -15.53
N PRO A 473 -38.45 -7.83 -14.84
CA PRO A 473 -38.20 -8.93 -13.91
C PRO A 473 -39.29 -8.90 -12.82
N THR A 474 -40.09 -9.97 -12.74
CA THR A 474 -41.25 -10.10 -11.84
C THR A 474 -40.87 -10.41 -10.40
N THR A 475 -39.58 -10.39 -10.06
CA THR A 475 -39.09 -10.64 -8.69
C THR A 475 -39.31 -9.41 -7.82
N THR A 476 -40.43 -9.38 -7.09
CA THR A 476 -40.64 -8.45 -5.98
C THR A 476 -39.51 -8.63 -4.95
N ALA A 477 -38.57 -7.69 -4.93
CA ALA A 477 -37.30 -7.76 -4.20
C ALA A 477 -37.42 -7.65 -2.66
N GLU A 478 -38.64 -7.67 -2.10
CA GLU A 478 -38.92 -7.15 -0.76
C GLU A 478 -38.28 -7.91 0.42
N ASN A 479 -37.63 -9.07 0.24
CA ASN A 479 -37.01 -9.80 1.36
C ASN A 479 -35.76 -10.64 1.00
N LEU A 480 -35.00 -10.25 -0.01
CA LEU A 480 -33.86 -11.05 -0.43
C LEU A 480 -32.65 -10.84 0.50
N LYS A 481 -32.18 -11.92 1.15
CA LYS A 481 -30.95 -11.91 1.95
C LYS A 481 -29.72 -11.56 1.09
N PRO A 482 -28.71 -10.85 1.64
CA PRO A 482 -27.43 -10.63 0.98
C PRO A 482 -26.78 -11.93 0.51
N LEU A 483 -26.07 -11.88 -0.61
CA LEU A 483 -25.32 -13.03 -1.10
C LEU A 483 -24.18 -13.37 -0.11
N PRO A 484 -23.97 -14.65 0.22
CA PRO A 484 -22.79 -15.06 0.97
C PRO A 484 -21.51 -14.66 0.23
N ARG A 485 -20.45 -14.31 0.97
CA ARG A 485 -19.19 -13.81 0.41
C ARG A 485 -18.64 -14.67 -0.74
N GLY A 486 -18.65 -15.99 -0.59
CA GLY A 486 -18.17 -16.90 -1.64
C GLY A 486 -19.01 -16.87 -2.92
N ARG A 487 -20.34 -16.72 -2.80
CA ARG A 487 -21.23 -16.57 -3.97
C ARG A 487 -21.03 -15.23 -4.67
N LEU A 488 -20.72 -14.18 -3.91
CA LEU A 488 -20.44 -12.90 -4.52
C LEU A 488 -19.07 -12.88 -5.22
N ASP A 489 -18.03 -13.45 -4.61
CA ASP A 489 -16.72 -13.61 -5.27
C ASP A 489 -16.88 -14.35 -6.61
N ALA A 490 -17.73 -15.38 -6.65
CA ALA A 490 -18.09 -16.10 -7.86
C ALA A 490 -18.87 -15.23 -8.85
N LEU A 491 -19.91 -14.50 -8.40
CA LEU A 491 -20.70 -13.58 -9.25
C LEU A 491 -19.80 -12.56 -9.96
N VAL A 492 -18.90 -11.93 -9.22
CA VAL A 492 -17.97 -10.93 -9.77
C VAL A 492 -17.03 -11.56 -10.80
N THR A 493 -16.51 -12.75 -10.49
CA THR A 493 -15.63 -13.47 -11.41
C THR A 493 -16.37 -13.87 -12.70
N ASP A 494 -17.55 -14.49 -12.57
CA ASP A 494 -18.35 -14.96 -13.71
C ASP A 494 -18.84 -13.80 -14.58
N PHE A 495 -19.29 -12.70 -13.95
CA PHE A 495 -19.71 -11.50 -14.67
C PHE A 495 -18.57 -10.90 -15.50
N PHE A 496 -17.36 -10.79 -14.94
CA PHE A 496 -16.22 -10.24 -15.69
C PHE A 496 -15.70 -11.19 -16.76
N ARG A 497 -15.79 -12.52 -16.55
CA ARG A 497 -15.52 -13.50 -17.61
C ARG A 497 -16.52 -13.36 -18.75
N LEU A 498 -17.80 -13.20 -18.45
CA LEU A 498 -18.84 -12.91 -19.45
C LEU A 498 -18.52 -11.62 -20.22
N ALA A 499 -18.21 -10.52 -19.53
CA ALA A 499 -17.88 -9.23 -20.14
C ALA A 499 -16.70 -9.31 -21.12
N ARG A 500 -15.70 -10.15 -20.79
CA ARG A 500 -14.51 -10.41 -21.62
C ARG A 500 -14.78 -11.34 -22.80
N GLY A 501 -15.90 -12.05 -22.81
CA GLY A 501 -16.20 -13.13 -23.76
C GLY A 501 -15.50 -14.45 -23.43
N GLU A 502 -15.14 -14.65 -22.15
CA GLU A 502 -14.54 -15.88 -21.62
C GLU A 502 -15.56 -16.87 -21.03
N ALA A 503 -16.84 -16.47 -20.97
CA ALA A 503 -17.96 -17.27 -20.48
C ALA A 503 -19.26 -16.91 -21.22
N ASP A 504 -20.20 -17.85 -21.26
CA ASP A 504 -21.53 -17.67 -21.86
C ASP A 504 -22.52 -17.03 -20.87
N ALA A 505 -23.60 -16.45 -21.39
CA ALA A 505 -24.63 -15.78 -20.59
C ALA A 505 -25.25 -16.69 -19.49
N ASP A 506 -25.24 -18.00 -19.70
CA ASP A 506 -25.75 -19.01 -18.77
C ASP A 506 -25.13 -18.94 -17.38
N VAL A 507 -23.90 -18.40 -17.24
CA VAL A 507 -23.26 -18.23 -15.92
C VAL A 507 -24.05 -17.29 -15.01
N MET A 508 -24.79 -16.33 -15.57
CA MET A 508 -25.60 -15.39 -14.80
C MET A 508 -26.89 -16.03 -14.26
N LEU A 509 -27.43 -17.06 -14.92
CA LEU A 509 -28.65 -17.76 -14.51
C LEU A 509 -28.47 -18.49 -13.16
N ALA A 510 -27.25 -18.87 -12.81
CA ALA A 510 -26.93 -19.52 -11.54
C ALA A 510 -27.24 -18.66 -10.29
N TYR A 511 -27.43 -17.35 -10.48
CA TYR A 511 -27.66 -16.38 -9.41
C TYR A 511 -29.12 -15.90 -9.31
N GLU A 512 -29.99 -16.31 -10.24
CA GLU A 512 -31.43 -16.01 -10.22
C GLU A 512 -32.23 -16.95 -9.29
N LEU A 513 -31.64 -18.10 -8.93
CA LEU A 513 -32.14 -19.10 -7.98
C LEU A 513 -31.75 -18.77 -6.54
#